data_AF-A0A7C4JF91-F1
#
_entry.id   AF-A0A7C4JF91-F1
#
_cell.length_a   1.000
_cell.length_b   1.000
_cell.length_c   1.000
_cell.angle_alpha   90.00
_cell.angle_beta   90.00
_cell.angle_gamma   90.00
#
_symmetry.space_group_name_H-M   'P 1'
#
loop_
_entity.id
_entity.type
_entity.pdbx_description
1 polymer ?
#
loop_
_entity_poly.entity_id
_entity_poly.type
_entity_poly.pdbx_seq_one_letter_code
_entity_poly.pdbx_strand_id
1 'polypeptide(L)'
;MKIAIYKFGSCSGCTIEMLNLSEDLLKMVYNKEVEVVFSTLLGADEKCENYDISLIEGAIVSEGDVATIKDIRRRSKILIAMGSCAVLGGVPGLRRFTNEDEVKSVYVEDYSEHKYFSEAMPVSRFVKVDYYVRGCPMNRYELLSLLEKILQNVWFKQEERRFPFIREKTLDIEGTALSLDGEKCITCGRCVKVCQEIVSAIDYINRSIETTVSTPFKVKLDESSCISCGQCTLYCPVGALKERSSVSEVQRLLKSGTRLTAYVEPEVLAALGEELNFDKRISGIAVAALKKLGFEKVILWRPQVTVRMQDNLTIIPSSEAEAIYIQRFHPELSKYMIEPPKIDSSSVVWITSCLARKLSRGLILTTRELIRLLSTLDFGILTEKSFDEVKLNELNFKTNKAVGIQEVERILMSVNDGRLREGAIELYICNRGCLYGGGQPYLRPEITMKREGLLAQILSSTEEEKRGSLGIMEALF
;
A
#
# COMPACT_ATOMS: atom_id res chain seq x y z
N MET A 1 45.68 11.00 -9.98
CA MET A 1 44.66 10.50 -10.93
C MET A 1 43.56 11.54 -11.07
N LYS A 2 43.40 12.13 -12.26
CA LYS A 2 42.39 13.17 -12.52
C LYS A 2 41.05 12.54 -12.92
N ILE A 3 40.02 12.76 -12.10
CA ILE A 3 38.65 12.30 -12.33
C ILE A 3 37.76 13.48 -12.73
N ALA A 4 36.97 13.30 -13.78
CA ALA A 4 35.88 14.19 -14.14
C ALA A 4 34.52 13.49 -13.98
N ILE A 5 33.52 14.19 -13.48
CA ILE A 5 32.15 13.70 -13.28
C ILE A 5 31.20 14.57 -14.10
N TYR A 6 30.54 13.95 -15.07
CA TYR A 6 29.62 14.64 -15.96
C TYR A 6 28.20 14.15 -15.75
N LYS A 7 27.28 15.11 -15.75
CA LYS A 7 25.84 14.88 -15.66
C LYS A 7 25.17 15.21 -17.00
N PHE A 8 24.38 14.27 -17.48
CA PHE A 8 23.41 14.46 -18.56
C PHE A 8 21.97 14.33 -18.00
N GLY A 9 20.98 13.98 -18.82
CA GLY A 9 19.59 13.82 -18.43
C GLY A 9 19.43 12.83 -17.26
N SER A 10 19.28 13.35 -16.03
CA SER A 10 19.19 12.56 -14.79
C SER A 10 18.80 13.40 -13.58
N CYS A 11 18.46 12.71 -12.49
CA CYS A 11 18.20 13.31 -11.17
C CYS A 11 19.47 13.56 -10.32
N SER A 12 20.67 13.33 -10.85
CA SER A 12 21.96 13.36 -10.13
C SER A 12 22.10 12.33 -8.99
N GLY A 13 21.21 11.34 -8.96
CA GLY A 13 21.18 10.34 -7.89
C GLY A 13 22.43 9.46 -7.83
N CYS A 14 23.13 9.24 -8.95
CA CYS A 14 24.34 8.42 -8.96
C CYS A 14 25.52 9.17 -8.34
N THR A 15 25.69 10.45 -8.65
CA THR A 15 26.72 11.27 -8.01
C THR A 15 26.45 11.43 -6.51
N ILE A 16 25.20 11.66 -6.09
CA ILE A 16 24.85 11.70 -4.65
C ILE A 16 25.17 10.37 -3.97
N GLU A 17 24.85 9.25 -4.61
CA GLU A 17 25.11 7.92 -4.04
C GLU A 17 26.62 7.60 -3.93
N MET A 18 27.44 8.14 -4.83
CA MET A 18 28.90 8.10 -4.69
C MET A 18 29.36 8.85 -3.44
N LEU A 19 28.79 10.03 -3.15
CA LEU A 19 29.15 10.83 -1.96
C LEU A 19 28.74 10.15 -0.66
N ASN A 20 27.71 9.29 -0.68
CA ASN A 20 27.33 8.47 0.47
C ASN A 20 28.39 7.44 0.89
N LEU A 21 29.46 7.22 0.10
CA LEU A 21 30.63 6.44 0.53
C LEU A 21 31.41 7.12 1.67
N SER A 22 31.23 8.42 1.89
CA SER A 22 31.77 9.18 3.03
C SER A 22 33.25 8.89 3.30
N GLU A 23 33.58 8.18 4.39
CA GLU A 23 34.96 7.90 4.80
C GLU A 23 35.77 7.11 3.77
N ASP A 24 35.16 6.16 3.06
CA ASP A 24 35.88 5.31 2.12
C ASP A 24 36.28 6.09 0.87
N LEU A 25 35.42 7.01 0.42
CA LEU A 25 35.74 7.94 -0.65
C LEU A 25 36.88 8.89 -0.23
N LEU A 26 36.85 9.41 1.01
CA LEU A 26 37.91 10.27 1.54
C LEU A 26 39.25 9.56 1.65
N LYS A 27 39.27 8.30 2.14
CA LYS A 27 40.48 7.47 2.19
C LYS A 27 41.07 7.27 0.79
N MET A 28 40.23 7.02 -0.21
CA MET A 28 40.66 6.87 -1.59
C MET A 28 41.24 8.18 -2.15
N VAL A 29 40.58 9.32 -1.90
CA VAL A 29 41.04 10.64 -2.34
C VAL A 29 42.39 11.00 -1.71
N TYR A 30 42.51 10.83 -0.39
CA TYR A 30 43.69 11.26 0.37
C TYR A 30 44.91 10.34 0.18
N ASN A 31 44.71 9.01 0.19
CA ASN A 31 45.82 8.05 0.18
C ASN A 31 46.31 7.65 -1.21
N LYS A 32 45.56 7.99 -2.28
CA LYS A 32 45.83 7.51 -3.65
C LYS A 32 45.95 8.64 -4.69
N GLU A 33 46.16 9.88 -4.24
CA GLU A 33 46.32 11.06 -5.10
C GLU A 33 45.20 11.20 -6.15
N VAL A 34 43.94 10.98 -5.75
CA VAL A 34 42.79 11.14 -6.65
C VAL A 34 42.30 12.58 -6.56
N GLU A 35 42.21 13.24 -7.70
CA GLU A 35 41.80 14.63 -7.81
C GLU A 35 40.53 14.70 -8.66
N VAL A 36 39.42 15.20 -8.08
CA VAL A 36 38.19 15.48 -8.84
C VAL A 36 38.31 16.87 -9.43
N VAL A 37 38.70 16.95 -10.70
CA VAL A 37 38.99 18.21 -11.40
C VAL A 37 37.73 18.86 -11.98
N PHE A 38 36.71 18.05 -12.29
CA PHE A 38 35.47 18.54 -12.86
C PHE A 38 34.26 17.81 -12.26
N SER A 39 33.29 18.56 -11.73
CA SER A 39 31.98 18.08 -11.29
C SER A 39 31.08 19.27 -10.99
N THR A 40 30.00 19.43 -11.75
CA THR A 40 29.02 20.49 -11.52
C THR A 40 28.39 20.41 -10.12
N LEU A 41 28.19 19.21 -9.59
CA LEU A 41 27.59 19.02 -8.27
C LEU A 41 28.56 19.36 -7.13
N LEU A 42 29.87 19.14 -7.32
CA LEU A 42 30.90 19.39 -6.31
C LEU A 42 31.55 20.77 -6.43
N GLY A 43 31.12 21.58 -7.41
CA GLY A 43 31.69 22.90 -7.65
C GLY A 43 33.11 22.88 -8.23
N ALA A 44 33.54 21.76 -8.81
CA ALA A 44 34.82 21.65 -9.50
C ALA A 44 34.62 21.94 -11.00
N ASP A 45 35.37 22.89 -11.55
CA ASP A 45 35.16 23.42 -12.91
C ASP A 45 36.41 23.40 -13.80
N GLU A 46 37.51 22.75 -13.35
CA GLU A 46 38.74 22.63 -14.13
C GLU A 46 38.55 21.67 -15.31
N LYS A 47 38.44 22.23 -16.52
CA LYS A 47 38.44 21.45 -17.76
C LYS A 47 39.85 21.15 -18.21
N CYS A 48 40.35 19.96 -17.89
CA CYS A 48 41.64 19.50 -18.36
C CYS A 48 41.62 19.05 -19.83
N GLU A 49 42.80 19.00 -20.46
CA GLU A 49 42.95 18.39 -21.79
C GLU A 49 42.73 16.87 -21.75
N ASN A 50 43.14 16.20 -20.67
CA ASN A 50 43.03 14.77 -20.50
C ASN A 50 42.59 14.41 -19.07
N TYR A 51 41.74 13.39 -18.96
CA TYR A 51 41.26 12.80 -17.71
C TYR A 51 41.68 11.33 -17.65
N ASP A 52 42.06 10.87 -16.46
CA ASP A 52 42.33 9.45 -16.23
C ASP A 52 41.02 8.65 -16.21
N ILE A 53 40.00 9.19 -15.54
CA ILE A 53 38.65 8.60 -15.49
C ILE A 53 37.60 9.69 -15.70
N SER A 54 36.65 9.43 -16.59
CA SER A 54 35.40 10.19 -16.65
C SER A 54 34.22 9.33 -16.20
N LEU A 55 33.56 9.77 -15.13
CA LEU A 55 32.33 9.18 -14.61
C LEU A 55 31.13 9.90 -15.26
N ILE A 56 30.28 9.15 -15.94
CA ILE A 56 29.13 9.68 -16.67
C ILE A 56 27.84 9.23 -16.00
N GLU A 57 27.05 10.17 -15.49
CA GLU A 57 25.66 9.90 -15.09
C GLU A 57 24.66 10.52 -16.06
N GLY A 58 23.52 9.86 -16.21
CA GLY A 58 22.41 10.35 -17.04
C GLY A 58 22.44 9.91 -18.50
N ALA A 59 21.29 10.04 -19.14
CA ALA A 59 21.05 9.66 -20.52
C ALA A 59 21.36 10.83 -21.46
N ILE A 60 21.75 10.51 -22.69
CA ILE A 60 21.95 11.48 -23.77
C ILE A 60 20.58 11.81 -24.35
N VAL A 61 20.18 13.08 -24.28
CA VAL A 61 18.82 13.53 -24.64
C VAL A 61 18.79 14.58 -25.74
N SER A 62 19.94 15.15 -26.14
CA SER A 62 20.01 16.19 -27.16
C SER A 62 21.22 16.05 -28.10
N GLU A 63 21.21 16.77 -29.22
CA GLU A 63 22.38 16.87 -30.12
C GLU A 63 23.59 17.50 -29.42
N GLY A 64 23.37 18.46 -28.52
CA GLY A 64 24.42 19.07 -27.70
C GLY A 64 25.08 18.07 -26.75
N ASP A 65 24.30 17.16 -26.17
CA ASP A 65 24.82 16.08 -25.34
C ASP A 65 25.72 15.14 -26.15
N VAL A 66 25.35 14.86 -27.41
CA VAL A 66 26.15 14.01 -28.31
C VAL A 66 27.52 14.63 -28.58
N ALA A 67 27.57 15.94 -28.84
CA ALA A 67 28.84 16.65 -29.02
C ALA A 67 29.69 16.59 -27.74
N THR A 68 29.04 16.82 -26.59
CA THR A 68 29.68 16.83 -25.27
C THR A 68 30.25 15.47 -24.89
N ILE A 69 29.49 14.38 -25.03
CA ILE A 69 29.97 13.04 -24.67
C ILE A 69 31.10 12.55 -25.57
N LYS A 70 31.10 12.94 -26.85
CA LYS A 70 32.21 12.65 -27.78
C LYS A 70 33.48 13.40 -27.38
N ASP A 71 33.37 14.66 -26.98
CA ASP A 71 34.51 15.43 -26.45
C ASP A 71 35.06 14.78 -25.18
N ILE A 72 34.19 14.44 -24.22
CA ILE A 72 34.59 13.78 -22.98
C ILE A 72 35.31 12.46 -23.28
N ARG A 73 34.74 11.60 -24.14
CA ARG A 73 35.39 10.34 -24.54
C ARG A 73 36.78 10.55 -25.11
N ARG A 74 36.98 11.56 -25.95
CA ARG A 74 38.29 11.88 -26.54
C ARG A 74 39.32 12.24 -25.47
N ARG A 75 38.91 12.94 -24.42
CA ARG A 75 39.79 13.36 -23.30
C ARG A 75 39.99 12.27 -22.25
N SER A 76 39.22 11.19 -22.27
CA SER A 76 39.19 10.19 -21.19
C SER A 76 40.01 8.97 -21.54
N LYS A 77 40.94 8.56 -20.66
CA LYS A 77 41.56 7.24 -20.74
C LYS A 77 40.54 6.14 -20.45
N ILE A 78 39.79 6.28 -19.36
CA ILE A 78 38.70 5.38 -18.97
C ILE A 78 37.39 6.16 -18.88
N LEU A 79 36.32 5.65 -19.49
CA LEU A 79 34.97 6.21 -19.36
C LEU A 79 34.04 5.18 -18.71
N ILE A 80 33.41 5.59 -17.61
CA ILE A 80 32.52 4.75 -16.80
C ILE A 80 31.10 5.31 -16.88
N ALA A 81 30.14 4.49 -17.33
CA ALA A 81 28.72 4.85 -17.31
C ALA A 81 28.07 4.40 -16.00
N MET A 82 27.50 5.35 -15.26
CA MET A 82 26.91 5.14 -13.94
C MET A 82 25.39 5.21 -13.98
N GLY A 83 24.79 4.13 -13.50
CA GLY A 83 23.37 4.00 -13.24
C GLY A 83 22.50 3.78 -14.47
N SER A 84 21.24 3.42 -14.24
CA SER A 84 20.31 2.98 -15.28
C SER A 84 20.10 4.02 -16.38
N CYS A 85 20.19 5.32 -16.09
CA CYS A 85 20.07 6.36 -17.11
C CYS A 85 21.25 6.33 -18.10
N ALA A 86 22.49 6.33 -17.62
CA ALA A 86 23.66 6.29 -18.51
C ALA A 86 23.81 4.95 -19.24
N VAL A 87 23.41 3.85 -18.58
CA VAL A 87 23.56 2.48 -19.09
C VAL A 87 22.43 2.11 -20.06
N LEU A 88 21.18 2.53 -19.81
CA LEU A 88 19.99 2.04 -20.52
C LEU A 88 19.05 3.15 -21.02
N GLY A 89 19.36 4.44 -20.80
CA GLY A 89 18.43 5.55 -21.04
C GLY A 89 17.53 5.86 -19.84
N GLY A 90 17.16 4.85 -19.05
CA GLY A 90 16.51 4.99 -17.74
C GLY A 90 15.21 5.82 -17.73
N VAL A 91 14.95 6.51 -16.61
CA VAL A 91 13.75 7.35 -16.41
C VAL A 91 13.57 8.42 -17.50
N PRO A 92 14.62 9.11 -18.00
CA PRO A 92 14.50 10.01 -19.16
C PRO A 92 13.85 9.37 -20.40
N GLY A 93 13.90 8.04 -20.55
CA GLY A 93 13.24 7.31 -21.62
C GLY A 93 11.71 7.44 -21.64
N LEU A 94 11.08 7.86 -20.53
CA LEU A 94 9.64 8.15 -20.46
C LEU A 94 9.20 9.27 -21.41
N ARG A 95 10.13 10.13 -21.87
CA ARG A 95 9.85 11.18 -22.88
C ARG A 95 9.19 10.62 -24.14
N ARG A 96 9.39 9.33 -24.47
CA ARG A 96 8.72 8.64 -25.58
C ARG A 96 7.19 8.61 -25.49
N PHE A 97 6.64 8.80 -24.29
CA PHE A 97 5.20 8.78 -24.03
C PHE A 97 4.59 10.18 -23.87
N THR A 98 5.37 11.24 -24.12
CA THR A 98 4.96 12.64 -23.92
C THR A 98 5.27 13.43 -25.18
N ASN A 99 4.36 14.30 -25.62
CA ASN A 99 4.57 15.16 -26.79
C ASN A 99 5.13 16.54 -26.39
N GLU A 100 5.73 17.27 -27.35
CA GLU A 100 6.36 18.57 -27.10
C GLU A 100 5.39 19.62 -26.53
N ASP A 101 4.11 19.57 -26.90
CA ASP A 101 3.11 20.54 -26.43
C ASP A 101 2.77 20.31 -24.94
N GLU A 102 2.66 19.04 -24.51
CA GLU A 102 2.51 18.67 -23.10
C GLU A 102 3.71 19.13 -22.28
N VAL A 103 4.94 18.95 -22.77
CA VAL A 103 6.13 19.40 -22.02
C VAL A 103 6.16 20.93 -21.92
N LYS A 104 5.86 21.65 -23.01
CA LYS A 104 5.78 23.13 -23.01
C LYS A 104 4.70 23.67 -22.08
N SER A 105 3.59 22.95 -21.91
CA SER A 105 2.52 23.35 -20.99
C SER A 105 2.94 23.33 -19.52
N VAL A 106 3.94 22.51 -19.16
CA VAL A 106 4.47 22.38 -17.79
C VAL A 106 5.68 23.28 -17.55
N TYR A 107 6.56 23.44 -18.54
CA TYR A 107 7.84 24.17 -18.42
C TYR A 107 7.85 25.45 -19.27
N VAL A 108 6.88 26.33 -19.02
CA VAL A 108 6.54 27.50 -19.86
C VAL A 108 7.71 28.51 -20.01
N GLU A 109 8.58 28.65 -19.01
CA GLU A 109 9.63 29.67 -18.97
C GLU A 109 11.06 29.12 -19.17
N ASP A 110 11.26 27.80 -19.05
CA ASP A 110 12.59 27.17 -18.99
C ASP A 110 12.87 26.22 -20.19
N TYR A 111 12.01 26.30 -21.23
CA TYR A 111 12.17 25.49 -22.43
C TYR A 111 13.30 26.04 -23.30
N SER A 112 14.53 25.68 -22.94
CA SER A 112 15.74 26.01 -23.70
C SER A 112 15.59 25.60 -25.18
N GLU A 113 16.13 26.38 -26.11
CA GLU A 113 16.16 26.11 -27.57
C GLU A 113 16.95 24.84 -27.98
N HIS A 114 17.33 23.97 -27.03
CA HIS A 114 18.03 22.73 -27.33
C HIS A 114 17.13 21.77 -28.10
N LYS A 115 17.63 21.27 -29.24
CA LYS A 115 17.01 20.15 -29.96
C LYS A 115 17.14 18.87 -29.16
N TYR A 116 16.11 18.55 -28.40
CA TYR A 116 15.96 17.27 -27.73
C TYR A 116 15.53 16.18 -28.71
N PHE A 117 16.03 14.97 -28.50
CA PHE A 117 15.53 13.78 -29.18
C PHE A 117 14.17 13.37 -28.61
N SER A 118 13.39 12.65 -29.41
CA SER A 118 12.15 12.00 -28.96
C SER A 118 12.41 10.82 -28.01
N GLU A 119 13.66 10.37 -27.90
CA GLU A 119 14.09 9.28 -27.03
C GLU A 119 15.39 9.65 -26.30
N ALA A 120 15.44 9.32 -25.01
CA ALA A 120 16.68 9.34 -24.25
C ALA A 120 17.48 8.04 -24.49
N MET A 121 18.76 8.19 -24.80
CA MET A 121 19.60 7.08 -25.26
C MET A 121 20.77 6.82 -24.29
N PRO A 122 21.21 5.56 -24.17
CA PRO A 122 22.37 5.22 -23.35
C PRO A 122 23.66 5.79 -23.94
N VAL A 123 24.63 6.07 -23.07
CA VAL A 123 25.95 6.64 -23.44
C VAL A 123 26.67 5.78 -24.47
N SER A 124 26.57 4.45 -24.32
CA SER A 124 27.23 3.48 -25.20
C SER A 124 26.75 3.47 -26.64
N ARG A 125 25.64 4.16 -26.94
CA ARG A 125 25.18 4.35 -28.32
C ARG A 125 26.08 5.32 -29.10
N PHE A 126 26.73 6.27 -28.42
CA PHE A 126 27.47 7.36 -29.08
C PHE A 126 28.98 7.24 -28.93
N VAL A 127 29.45 6.61 -27.85
CA VAL A 127 30.87 6.45 -27.55
C VAL A 127 31.15 5.09 -26.92
N LYS A 128 32.40 4.62 -27.04
CA LYS A 128 32.85 3.44 -26.30
C LYS A 128 32.87 3.73 -24.80
N VAL A 129 32.17 2.90 -24.04
CA VAL A 129 32.19 2.87 -22.58
C VAL A 129 33.10 1.72 -22.15
N ASP A 130 34.02 1.97 -21.21
CA ASP A 130 34.96 0.94 -20.75
C ASP A 130 34.36 0.11 -19.60
N TYR A 131 33.61 0.75 -18.70
CA TYR A 131 32.93 0.08 -17.59
C TYR A 131 31.53 0.63 -17.35
N TYR A 132 30.62 -0.24 -16.93
CA TYR A 132 29.27 0.10 -16.49
C TYR A 132 29.11 -0.20 -15.00
N VAL A 133 28.60 0.76 -14.21
CA VAL A 133 28.17 0.53 -12.82
C VAL A 133 26.66 0.63 -12.76
N ARG A 134 25.98 -0.52 -12.62
CA ARG A 134 24.53 -0.63 -12.80
C ARG A 134 23.77 -0.34 -11.49
N GLY A 135 22.53 0.14 -11.62
CA GLY A 135 21.61 0.44 -10.50
C GLY A 135 20.87 1.76 -10.73
N CYS A 136 19.83 2.04 -9.95
CA CYS A 136 19.17 3.36 -9.98
C CYS A 136 18.85 3.86 -8.55
N PRO A 137 19.74 4.65 -7.92
CA PRO A 137 21.13 4.95 -8.29
C PRO A 137 22.08 3.75 -8.42
N MET A 138 23.26 3.96 -9.00
CA MET A 138 24.31 2.94 -9.11
C MET A 138 24.73 2.34 -7.75
N ASN A 139 25.25 1.11 -7.73
CA ASN A 139 25.78 0.51 -6.49
C ASN A 139 27.12 1.16 -6.12
N ARG A 140 27.14 1.87 -4.98
CA ARG A 140 28.33 2.61 -4.51
C ARG A 140 29.55 1.73 -4.21
N TYR A 141 29.35 0.53 -3.66
CA TYR A 141 30.45 -0.39 -3.33
C TYR A 141 31.05 -1.02 -4.59
N GLU A 142 30.23 -1.27 -5.62
CA GLU A 142 30.71 -1.69 -6.92
C GLU A 142 31.57 -0.60 -7.58
N LEU A 143 31.13 0.66 -7.52
CA LEU A 143 31.94 1.79 -8.00
C LEU A 143 33.26 1.89 -7.23
N LEU A 144 33.21 1.82 -5.89
CA LEU A 144 34.42 1.87 -5.06
C LEU A 144 35.40 0.75 -5.45
N SER A 145 34.93 -0.49 -5.53
CA SER A 145 35.76 -1.64 -5.91
C SER A 145 36.33 -1.50 -7.34
N LEU A 146 35.55 -0.95 -8.27
CA LEU A 146 36.03 -0.67 -9.62
C LEU A 146 37.16 0.37 -9.62
N LEU A 147 36.98 1.49 -8.91
CA LEU A 147 37.98 2.56 -8.81
C LEU A 147 39.27 2.05 -8.14
N GLU A 148 39.15 1.28 -7.07
CA GLU A 148 40.31 0.66 -6.40
C GLU A 148 41.09 -0.28 -7.32
N LYS A 149 40.40 -1.13 -8.11
CA LYS A 149 41.08 -2.03 -9.06
C LYS A 149 41.75 -1.27 -10.19
N ILE A 150 41.11 -0.20 -10.71
CA ILE A 150 41.73 0.68 -11.71
C ILE A 150 43.02 1.31 -11.16
N LEU A 151 42.98 1.83 -9.93
CA LEU A 151 44.14 2.40 -9.25
C LEU A 151 45.29 1.39 -9.07
N GLN A 152 44.97 0.11 -8.89
CA GLN A 152 45.95 -0.97 -8.76
C GLN A 152 46.40 -1.56 -10.11
N ASN A 153 45.91 -1.04 -11.24
CA ASN A 153 46.08 -1.63 -12.58
C ASN A 153 45.63 -3.11 -12.64
N VAL A 154 44.63 -3.48 -11.83
CA VAL A 154 44.03 -4.82 -11.79
C VAL A 154 42.78 -4.84 -12.64
N TRP A 155 42.58 -5.91 -13.42
CA TRP A 155 41.37 -6.06 -14.21
C TRP A 155 40.13 -6.22 -13.32
N PHE A 156 39.11 -5.38 -13.58
CA PHE A 156 37.78 -5.54 -13.01
C PHE A 156 36.88 -6.33 -13.96
N LYS A 157 36.54 -7.57 -13.59
CA LYS A 157 35.58 -8.40 -14.34
C LYS A 157 34.16 -7.85 -14.13
N GLN A 158 33.55 -7.34 -15.21
CA GLN A 158 32.13 -6.94 -15.21
C GLN A 158 31.26 -8.18 -15.41
N GLU A 159 30.59 -8.65 -14.37
CA GLU A 159 29.65 -9.75 -14.51
C GLU A 159 28.32 -9.26 -15.11
N GLU A 160 27.78 -9.98 -16.10
CA GLU A 160 26.39 -9.75 -16.50
C GLU A 160 25.49 -10.10 -15.32
N ARG A 161 24.80 -9.10 -14.76
CA ARG A 161 23.72 -9.36 -13.79
C ARG A 161 22.53 -9.98 -14.52
N ARG A 162 22.59 -11.29 -14.77
CA ARG A 162 21.42 -12.12 -15.13
C ARG A 162 20.58 -12.56 -13.89
N PHE A 163 20.95 -12.10 -12.67
CA PHE A 163 20.33 -12.22 -11.30
C PHE A 163 20.98 -13.30 -10.38
N PRO A 164 20.95 -13.21 -9.00
CA PRO A 164 19.92 -12.63 -8.12
C PRO A 164 20.31 -11.34 -7.39
N PHE A 165 19.35 -10.41 -7.39
CA PHE A 165 19.25 -9.33 -6.42
C PHE A 165 19.03 -9.95 -5.03
N ILE A 166 20.06 -9.96 -4.18
CA ILE A 166 19.91 -10.32 -2.77
C ILE A 166 19.52 -9.04 -2.04
N ARG A 167 18.25 -8.95 -1.64
CA ARG A 167 17.78 -7.88 -0.77
C ARG A 167 18.34 -8.16 0.63
N GLU A 168 19.54 -7.68 0.92
CA GLU A 168 20.21 -7.91 2.21
C GLU A 168 19.47 -7.31 3.42
N LYS A 169 18.47 -6.45 3.17
CA LYS A 169 17.74 -5.76 4.23
C LYS A 169 16.24 -5.90 4.04
N THR A 170 15.68 -6.86 4.75
CA THR A 170 14.25 -7.02 4.95
C THR A 170 13.90 -6.33 6.26
N LEU A 171 12.91 -5.46 6.20
CA LEU A 171 12.44 -4.71 7.36
C LEU A 171 11.04 -5.18 7.66
N ASP A 172 10.91 -5.90 8.77
CA ASP A 172 9.63 -6.26 9.33
C ASP A 172 9.09 -5.10 10.18
N ILE A 173 7.78 -4.89 10.11
CA ILE A 173 7.10 -3.90 10.95
C ILE A 173 5.88 -4.56 11.56
N GLU A 174 5.88 -4.57 12.88
CA GLU A 174 4.80 -5.16 13.66
C GLU A 174 3.71 -4.14 14.00
N GLY A 175 2.51 -4.66 14.24
CA GLY A 175 1.34 -3.93 14.69
C GLY A 175 0.32 -4.90 15.29
N THR A 176 -0.63 -4.38 16.06
CA THR A 176 -1.59 -5.21 16.79
C THR A 176 -2.55 -5.95 15.85
N ALA A 177 -3.02 -5.29 14.78
CA ALA A 177 -3.98 -5.85 13.84
C ALA A 177 -3.36 -6.32 12.51
N LEU A 178 -2.25 -5.72 12.09
CA LEU A 178 -1.55 -6.04 10.84
C LEU A 178 -0.03 -5.88 10.99
N SER A 179 0.72 -6.57 10.13
CA SER A 179 2.18 -6.49 10.06
C SER A 179 2.67 -6.45 8.60
N LEU A 180 3.88 -5.92 8.42
CA LEU A 180 4.66 -5.95 7.19
C LEU A 180 5.79 -6.97 7.33
N ASP A 181 5.82 -7.94 6.43
CA ASP A 181 6.85 -8.96 6.25
C ASP A 181 7.78 -8.50 5.11
N GLY A 182 8.96 -8.02 5.49
CA GLY A 182 9.94 -7.40 4.60
C GLY A 182 10.53 -8.38 3.58
N GLU A 183 10.59 -9.67 3.92
CA GLU A 183 11.07 -10.76 3.05
C GLU A 183 10.17 -10.95 1.83
N LYS A 184 8.85 -10.79 2.02
CA LYS A 184 7.89 -10.89 0.91
C LYS A 184 7.76 -9.61 0.12
N CYS A 185 8.18 -8.46 0.66
CA CYS A 185 7.99 -7.18 0.02
C CYS A 185 8.80 -7.10 -1.28
N ILE A 186 8.14 -6.72 -2.38
CA ILE A 186 8.78 -6.47 -3.69
C ILE A 186 8.88 -4.98 -4.04
N THR A 187 8.61 -4.09 -3.07
CA THR A 187 8.72 -2.62 -3.23
C THR A 187 7.89 -2.07 -4.40
N CYS A 188 6.71 -2.64 -4.68
CA CYS A 188 5.87 -2.24 -5.81
C CYS A 188 5.08 -0.94 -5.59
N GLY A 189 5.03 -0.43 -4.35
CA GLY A 189 4.37 0.85 -4.03
C GLY A 189 2.85 0.85 -3.92
N ARG A 190 2.16 -0.24 -4.25
CA ARG A 190 0.68 -0.28 -4.22
C ARG A 190 0.10 0.03 -2.84
N CYS A 191 0.73 -0.52 -1.80
CA CYS A 191 0.38 -0.30 -0.41
C CYS A 191 0.64 1.15 0.04
N VAL A 192 1.74 1.76 -0.41
CA VAL A 192 2.07 3.17 -0.17
C VAL A 192 1.02 4.06 -0.82
N LYS A 193 0.71 3.83 -2.10
CA LYS A 193 -0.26 4.63 -2.86
C LYS A 193 -1.64 4.65 -2.20
N VAL A 194 -2.19 3.50 -1.83
CA VAL A 194 -3.51 3.45 -1.17
C VAL A 194 -3.48 4.02 0.25
N CYS A 195 -2.36 3.86 0.97
CA CYS A 195 -2.25 4.42 2.32
C CYS A 195 -2.15 5.94 2.32
N GLN A 196 -1.48 6.51 1.31
CA GLN A 196 -1.36 7.97 1.11
C GLN A 196 -2.71 8.67 0.91
N GLU A 197 -3.69 7.97 0.33
CA GLU A 197 -5.04 8.50 0.17
C GLU A 197 -5.80 8.62 1.51
N ILE A 198 -5.35 7.95 2.57
CA ILE A 198 -6.07 7.87 3.85
C ILE A 198 -5.31 8.50 5.00
N VAL A 199 -4.09 8.05 5.31
CA VAL A 199 -3.31 8.50 6.49
C VAL A 199 -1.80 8.57 6.28
N SER A 200 -1.28 8.08 5.15
CA SER A 200 0.16 8.04 4.84
C SER A 200 1.03 7.35 5.92
N ALA A 201 0.56 6.25 6.50
CA ALA A 201 1.25 5.55 7.59
C ALA A 201 2.49 4.76 7.17
N ILE A 202 2.62 4.47 5.88
CA ILE A 202 3.77 3.77 5.28
C ILE A 202 4.22 4.50 4.02
N ASP A 203 5.53 4.55 3.79
CA ASP A 203 6.14 5.14 2.60
C ASP A 203 7.45 4.40 2.26
N TYR A 204 8.10 4.81 1.17
CA TYR A 204 9.46 4.39 0.84
C TYR A 204 10.47 5.04 1.78
N ILE A 205 11.41 4.23 2.26
CA ILE A 205 12.58 4.66 3.00
C ILE A 205 13.85 4.16 2.31
N ASN A 206 14.98 4.76 2.70
CA ASN A 206 16.28 4.58 2.05
C ASN A 206 16.22 4.99 0.56
N ARG A 207 17.26 4.64 -0.20
CA ARG A 207 17.39 4.96 -1.63
C ARG A 207 17.97 3.77 -2.38
N SER A 208 17.87 3.81 -3.71
CA SER A 208 18.51 2.81 -4.58
C SER A 208 18.04 1.38 -4.27
N ILE A 209 18.96 0.42 -4.37
CA ILE A 209 18.80 -0.98 -4.03
C ILE A 209 18.39 -1.22 -2.57
N GLU A 210 18.57 -0.23 -1.69
CA GLU A 210 18.16 -0.31 -0.28
C GLU A 210 16.71 0.16 -0.06
N THR A 211 16.02 0.64 -1.11
CA THR A 211 14.65 1.15 -1.02
C THR A 211 13.73 0.07 -0.45
N THR A 212 13.06 0.39 0.66
CA THR A 212 12.05 -0.48 1.26
C THR A 212 10.82 0.29 1.69
N VAL A 213 9.71 -0.41 1.86
CA VAL A 213 8.49 0.17 2.42
C VAL A 213 8.60 0.10 3.95
N SER A 214 8.30 1.20 4.63
CA SER A 214 8.31 1.28 6.09
C SER A 214 7.37 2.36 6.61
N THR A 215 7.09 2.34 7.91
CA THR A 215 6.62 3.52 8.65
C THR A 215 7.72 4.59 8.72
N PRO A 216 7.35 5.87 8.87
CA PRO A 216 8.31 6.92 9.24
C PRO A 216 9.10 6.52 10.50
N PHE A 217 10.41 6.75 10.49
CA PHE A 217 11.32 6.39 11.59
C PHE A 217 11.33 4.90 12.00
N LYS A 218 10.74 3.99 11.20
CA LYS A 218 10.71 2.54 11.44
C LYS A 218 10.05 2.15 12.77
N VAL A 219 9.11 2.96 13.26
CA VAL A 219 8.30 2.65 14.44
C VAL A 219 7.27 1.58 14.13
N LYS A 220 6.65 0.99 15.17
CA LYS A 220 5.55 0.04 14.96
C LYS A 220 4.37 0.72 14.26
N LEU A 221 3.53 -0.05 13.58
CA LEU A 221 2.33 0.49 12.93
C LEU A 221 1.41 1.20 13.94
N ASP A 222 1.29 0.64 15.15
CA ASP A 222 0.46 1.21 16.22
C ASP A 222 0.99 2.58 16.71
N GLU A 223 2.29 2.82 16.55
CA GLU A 223 2.98 4.06 16.95
C GLU A 223 3.03 5.09 15.81
N SER A 224 2.80 4.68 14.55
CA SER A 224 2.74 5.57 13.38
C SER A 224 1.33 6.13 13.18
N SER A 225 1.06 6.84 12.08
CA SER A 225 -0.29 7.34 11.73
C SER A 225 -1.29 6.23 11.30
N CYS A 226 -0.92 4.95 11.44
CA CYS A 226 -1.77 3.84 11.05
C CYS A 226 -3.06 3.79 11.88
N ILE A 227 -4.20 3.67 11.20
CA ILE A 227 -5.52 3.47 11.81
C ILE A 227 -6.00 2.01 11.67
N SER A 228 -5.13 1.09 11.27
CA SER A 228 -5.44 -0.33 11.03
C SER A 228 -6.61 -0.61 10.07
N CYS A 229 -6.93 0.31 9.15
CA CYS A 229 -8.03 0.13 8.19
C CYS A 229 -7.81 -1.07 7.24
N GLY A 230 -6.56 -1.51 7.06
CA GLY A 230 -6.21 -2.71 6.31
C GLY A 230 -6.25 -2.57 4.79
N GLN A 231 -6.53 -1.38 4.24
CA GLN A 231 -6.57 -1.17 2.78
C GLN A 231 -5.28 -1.62 2.09
N CYS A 232 -4.12 -1.34 2.69
CA CYS A 232 -2.82 -1.76 2.16
C CYS A 232 -2.65 -3.28 2.01
N THR A 233 -3.38 -4.09 2.81
CA THR A 233 -3.36 -5.57 2.69
C THR A 233 -4.07 -6.04 1.41
N LEU A 234 -5.14 -5.37 0.97
CA LEU A 234 -5.92 -5.73 -0.22
C LEU A 234 -5.12 -5.56 -1.52
N TYR A 235 -4.19 -4.63 -1.55
CA TYR A 235 -3.41 -4.29 -2.74
C TYR A 235 -2.03 -4.94 -2.75
N CYS A 236 -1.66 -5.69 -1.71
CA CYS A 236 -0.38 -6.37 -1.63
C CYS A 236 -0.39 -7.64 -2.51
N PRO A 237 0.40 -7.71 -3.60
CA PRO A 237 0.34 -8.84 -4.53
C PRO A 237 1.07 -10.10 -4.02
N VAL A 238 1.84 -9.97 -2.94
CA VAL A 238 2.79 -10.98 -2.45
C VAL A 238 2.55 -11.36 -0.98
N GLY A 239 1.49 -10.82 -0.37
CA GLY A 239 1.16 -11.08 1.04
C GLY A 239 2.23 -10.59 2.03
N ALA A 240 3.00 -9.56 1.67
CA ALA A 240 3.93 -8.88 2.58
C ALA A 240 3.18 -8.15 3.70
N LEU A 241 2.06 -7.49 3.39
CA LEU A 241 1.16 -6.95 4.41
C LEU A 241 0.11 -8.01 4.75
N LYS A 242 0.04 -8.39 6.02
CA LYS A 242 -0.84 -9.46 6.50
C LYS A 242 -1.60 -9.03 7.75
N GLU A 243 -2.82 -9.54 7.89
CA GLU A 243 -3.62 -9.38 9.09
C GLU A 243 -3.22 -10.36 10.20
N ARG A 244 -3.39 -9.98 11.47
CA ARG A 244 -3.24 -10.89 12.61
C ARG A 244 -4.29 -11.99 12.50
N SER A 245 -3.85 -13.24 12.34
CA SER A 245 -4.80 -14.31 12.09
C SER A 245 -5.41 -14.90 13.36
N SER A 246 -6.73 -15.11 13.35
CA SER A 246 -7.48 -15.81 14.42
C SER A 246 -7.93 -17.22 13.99
N VAL A 247 -7.65 -17.64 12.75
CA VAL A 247 -8.10 -18.91 12.17
C VAL A 247 -7.71 -20.11 13.03
N SER A 248 -6.44 -20.23 13.40
CA SER A 248 -5.94 -21.40 14.14
C SER A 248 -6.58 -21.52 15.53
N GLU A 249 -6.82 -20.37 16.19
CA GLU A 249 -7.49 -20.32 17.49
C GLU A 249 -8.96 -20.74 17.38
N VAL A 250 -9.70 -20.18 16.42
CA VAL A 250 -11.09 -20.55 16.17
C VAL A 250 -11.21 -22.04 15.81
N GLN A 251 -10.35 -22.56 14.93
CA GLN A 251 -10.35 -23.99 14.58
C GLN A 251 -10.10 -24.88 15.80
N ARG A 252 -9.17 -24.50 16.68
CA ARG A 252 -8.88 -25.24 17.90
C ARG A 252 -10.10 -25.29 18.81
N LEU A 253 -10.77 -24.16 19.02
CA LEU A 253 -11.98 -24.07 19.86
C LEU A 253 -13.16 -24.86 19.30
N LEU A 254 -13.38 -24.80 17.98
CA LEU A 254 -14.41 -25.61 17.31
C LEU A 254 -14.12 -27.11 17.47
N LYS A 255 -12.87 -27.54 17.30
CA LYS A 255 -12.46 -28.95 17.46
C LYS A 255 -12.55 -29.45 18.90
N SER A 256 -12.38 -28.57 19.90
CA SER A 256 -12.55 -28.93 21.32
C SER A 256 -14.01 -29.02 21.75
N GLY A 257 -14.98 -28.76 20.86
CA GLY A 257 -16.40 -28.77 21.18
C GLY A 257 -16.87 -27.53 21.95
N THR A 258 -16.09 -26.44 21.93
CA THR A 258 -16.50 -25.18 22.54
C THR A 258 -17.72 -24.63 21.81
N ARG A 259 -18.76 -24.27 22.58
CA ARG A 259 -20.01 -23.71 22.07
C ARG A 259 -19.79 -22.27 21.58
N LEU A 260 -19.46 -22.14 20.30
CA LEU A 260 -19.21 -20.86 19.65
C LEU A 260 -20.41 -20.41 18.81
N THR A 261 -20.70 -19.11 18.88
CA THR A 261 -21.70 -18.45 18.04
C THR A 261 -21.01 -17.56 17.01
N ALA A 262 -21.39 -17.71 15.74
CA ALA A 262 -20.88 -16.88 14.65
C ALA A 262 -21.79 -15.65 14.43
N TYR A 263 -21.22 -14.45 14.50
CA TYR A 263 -21.88 -13.20 14.13
C TYR A 263 -21.36 -12.75 12.78
N VAL A 264 -22.21 -12.72 11.75
CA VAL A 264 -21.79 -12.50 10.36
C VAL A 264 -22.30 -11.17 9.84
N GLU A 265 -21.40 -10.29 9.39
CA GLU A 265 -21.79 -9.05 8.72
C GLU A 265 -22.40 -9.31 7.32
N PRO A 266 -23.40 -8.51 6.89
CA PRO A 266 -23.98 -8.63 5.54
C PRO A 266 -22.95 -8.49 4.41
N GLU A 267 -21.96 -7.61 4.56
CA GLU A 267 -20.90 -7.35 3.59
C GLU A 267 -19.97 -8.56 3.40
N VAL A 268 -19.85 -9.41 4.41
CA VAL A 268 -19.11 -10.68 4.33
C VAL A 268 -19.86 -11.63 3.40
N LEU A 269 -21.19 -11.75 3.56
CA LEU A 269 -22.01 -12.63 2.73
C LEU A 269 -21.98 -12.20 1.26
N ALA A 270 -22.05 -10.89 0.99
CA ALA A 270 -21.94 -10.37 -0.37
C ALA A 270 -20.60 -10.72 -1.03
N ALA A 271 -19.50 -10.57 -0.28
CA ALA A 271 -18.17 -10.92 -0.77
C ALA A 271 -17.97 -12.44 -0.94
N LEU A 272 -18.55 -13.26 -0.05
CA LEU A 272 -18.55 -14.72 -0.21
C LEU A 272 -19.32 -15.17 -1.44
N GLY A 273 -20.48 -14.58 -1.71
CA GLY A 273 -21.31 -14.93 -2.86
C GLY A 273 -20.60 -14.65 -4.18
N GLU A 274 -19.81 -13.58 -4.21
CA GLU A 274 -18.92 -13.28 -5.31
C GLU A 274 -17.77 -14.28 -5.44
N GLU A 275 -16.94 -14.47 -4.40
CA GLU A 275 -15.76 -15.34 -4.48
C GLU A 275 -16.10 -16.82 -4.72
N LEU A 276 -17.23 -17.28 -4.20
CA LEU A 276 -17.67 -18.67 -4.32
C LEU A 276 -18.65 -18.90 -5.48
N ASN A 277 -18.95 -17.85 -6.28
CA ASN A 277 -19.92 -17.89 -7.38
C ASN A 277 -21.32 -18.41 -6.97
N PHE A 278 -21.79 -18.02 -5.79
CA PHE A 278 -23.16 -18.29 -5.34
C PHE A 278 -23.98 -17.00 -5.40
N ASP A 279 -25.11 -17.05 -6.11
CA ASP A 279 -26.04 -15.93 -6.19
C ASP A 279 -27.03 -15.97 -4.99
N LYS A 280 -28.34 -15.98 -5.22
CA LYS A 280 -29.40 -15.81 -4.21
C LYS A 280 -29.35 -16.73 -2.98
N ARG A 281 -28.62 -17.86 -3.06
CA ARG A 281 -28.54 -18.88 -2.01
C ARG A 281 -27.41 -18.65 -1.00
N ILE A 282 -26.58 -17.62 -1.19
CA ILE A 282 -25.34 -17.47 -0.42
C ILE A 282 -25.59 -17.39 1.09
N SER A 283 -26.63 -16.67 1.53
CA SER A 283 -27.00 -16.56 2.95
C SER A 283 -27.23 -17.95 3.57
N GLY A 284 -28.06 -18.77 2.93
CA GLY A 284 -28.38 -20.10 3.42
C GLY A 284 -27.21 -21.08 3.37
N ILE A 285 -26.39 -21.00 2.31
CA ILE A 285 -25.18 -21.81 2.16
C ILE A 285 -24.13 -21.43 3.20
N ALA A 286 -23.94 -20.14 3.48
CA ALA A 286 -22.99 -19.66 4.47
C ALA A 286 -23.36 -20.15 5.88
N VAL A 287 -24.65 -20.10 6.25
CA VAL A 287 -25.15 -20.66 7.52
C VAL A 287 -24.88 -22.16 7.58
N ALA A 288 -25.23 -22.91 6.53
CA ALA A 288 -25.00 -24.34 6.47
C ALA A 288 -23.52 -24.72 6.63
N ALA A 289 -22.64 -23.96 5.97
CA ALA A 289 -21.20 -24.16 6.02
C ALA A 289 -20.62 -23.87 7.41
N LEU A 290 -21.04 -22.76 8.04
CA LEU A 290 -20.63 -22.42 9.41
C LEU A 290 -21.13 -23.47 10.42
N LYS A 291 -22.37 -23.95 10.33
CA LYS A 291 -22.86 -25.04 11.18
C LYS A 291 -22.07 -26.33 10.95
N LYS A 292 -21.67 -26.64 9.71
CA LYS A 292 -20.81 -27.80 9.39
C LYS A 292 -19.40 -27.66 9.95
N LEU A 293 -18.86 -26.45 10.09
CA LEU A 293 -17.59 -26.19 10.78
C LEU A 293 -17.68 -26.39 12.30
N GLY A 294 -18.88 -26.46 12.88
CA GLY A 294 -19.10 -26.70 14.30
C GLY A 294 -19.64 -25.49 15.08
N PHE A 295 -20.01 -24.39 14.43
CA PHE A 295 -20.70 -23.29 15.11
C PHE A 295 -22.09 -23.73 15.57
N GLU A 296 -22.42 -23.44 16.83
CA GLU A 296 -23.72 -23.79 17.41
C GLU A 296 -24.84 -22.91 16.83
N LYS A 297 -24.57 -21.61 16.80
CA LYS A 297 -25.49 -20.59 16.28
C LYS A 297 -24.79 -19.73 15.26
N VAL A 298 -25.54 -19.28 14.26
CA VAL A 298 -25.10 -18.35 13.21
C VAL A 298 -26.13 -17.23 13.14
N ILE A 299 -25.69 -16.02 13.46
CA ILE A 299 -26.54 -14.84 13.58
C ILE A 299 -26.07 -13.81 12.55
N LEU A 300 -27.01 -13.26 11.79
CA LEU A 300 -26.75 -12.10 10.94
C LEU A 300 -26.56 -10.87 11.82
N TRP A 301 -25.37 -10.29 11.80
CA TRP A 301 -25.04 -9.12 12.61
C TRP A 301 -25.71 -7.88 12.07
N ARG A 302 -26.37 -7.14 12.97
CA ARG A 302 -26.85 -5.78 12.74
C ARG A 302 -26.43 -4.92 13.92
N PRO A 303 -25.64 -3.85 13.71
CA PRO A 303 -25.23 -3.00 14.81
C PRO A 303 -26.45 -2.31 15.43
N GLN A 304 -26.55 -2.38 16.76
CA GLN A 304 -27.50 -1.58 17.52
C GLN A 304 -26.77 -0.35 18.06
N VAL A 305 -27.12 0.82 17.56
CA VAL A 305 -26.52 2.08 18.00
C VAL A 305 -27.57 2.90 18.73
N THR A 306 -27.45 3.00 20.05
CA THR A 306 -28.32 3.88 20.84
C THR A 306 -27.74 5.29 20.82
N VAL A 307 -28.38 6.18 20.07
CA VAL A 307 -28.07 7.60 20.08
C VAL A 307 -28.74 8.22 21.31
N ARG A 308 -27.95 8.89 22.17
CA ARG A 308 -28.52 9.63 23.30
C ARG A 308 -29.13 10.93 22.77
N MET A 309 -30.45 11.11 22.93
CA MET A 309 -31.16 12.31 22.44
C MET A 309 -30.75 13.63 23.12
N GLN A 310 -29.87 13.60 24.13
CA GLN A 310 -29.34 14.81 24.77
C GLN A 310 -28.26 15.51 23.93
N ASP A 311 -27.65 14.82 22.97
CA ASP A 311 -26.64 15.38 22.09
C ASP A 311 -27.31 15.84 20.79
N ASN A 312 -27.24 17.16 20.48
CA ASN A 312 -27.78 17.67 19.22
C ASN A 312 -27.11 16.96 18.01
N LEU A 313 -25.82 16.63 18.12
CA LEU A 313 -25.02 15.99 17.08
C LEU A 313 -24.30 14.75 17.61
N THR A 314 -24.34 13.65 16.87
CA THR A 314 -23.63 12.40 17.19
C THR A 314 -22.86 11.88 15.97
N ILE A 315 -21.58 11.60 16.16
CA ILE A 315 -20.71 10.92 15.22
C ILE A 315 -20.63 9.44 15.61
N ILE A 316 -20.93 8.56 14.67
CA ILE A 316 -20.98 7.11 14.84
C ILE A 316 -19.85 6.52 13.98
N PRO A 317 -18.69 6.21 14.56
CA PRO A 317 -17.65 5.47 13.87
C PRO A 317 -18.16 4.08 13.54
N SER A 318 -18.09 3.68 12.26
CA SER A 318 -18.46 2.33 11.88
C SER A 318 -17.52 1.31 12.51
N SER A 319 -16.22 1.59 12.61
CA SER A 319 -15.22 0.72 13.23
C SER A 319 -14.18 1.47 14.06
N GLU A 320 -13.25 0.71 14.64
CA GLU A 320 -12.08 1.22 15.35
C GLU A 320 -11.21 2.13 14.45
N ALA A 321 -11.21 1.92 13.13
CA ALA A 321 -10.44 2.76 12.20
C ALA A 321 -10.93 4.21 12.21
N GLU A 322 -12.24 4.42 12.11
CA GLU A 322 -12.85 5.74 12.15
C GLU A 322 -12.69 6.40 13.51
N ALA A 323 -12.80 5.63 14.60
CA ALA A 323 -12.61 6.14 15.94
C ALA A 323 -11.17 6.62 16.17
N ILE A 324 -10.17 5.83 15.76
CA ILE A 324 -8.75 6.18 15.88
C ILE A 324 -8.43 7.37 14.96
N TYR A 325 -9.02 7.43 13.77
CA TYR A 325 -8.84 8.56 12.86
C TYR A 325 -9.30 9.88 13.50
N ILE A 326 -10.52 9.91 14.06
CA ILE A 326 -11.01 11.10 14.78
C ILE A 326 -10.08 11.43 15.95
N GLN A 327 -9.73 10.46 16.79
CA GLN A 327 -8.88 10.71 17.95
C GLN A 327 -7.49 11.25 17.60
N ARG A 328 -6.92 10.84 16.46
CA ARG A 328 -5.59 11.27 16.02
C ARG A 328 -5.60 12.59 15.26
N PHE A 329 -6.56 12.78 14.36
CA PHE A 329 -6.54 13.89 13.39
C PHE A 329 -7.58 14.98 13.68
N HIS A 330 -8.64 14.66 14.43
CA HIS A 330 -9.71 15.56 14.82
C HIS A 330 -10.09 15.40 16.30
N PRO A 331 -9.12 15.46 17.25
CA PRO A 331 -9.36 15.15 18.66
C PRO A 331 -10.48 16.00 19.28
N GLU A 332 -10.66 17.24 18.81
CA GLU A 332 -11.71 18.18 19.20
C GLU A 332 -13.13 17.66 18.94
N LEU A 333 -13.29 16.76 17.96
CA LEU A 333 -14.57 16.16 17.58
C LEU A 333 -14.89 14.90 18.38
N SER A 334 -13.94 14.38 19.18
CA SER A 334 -14.14 13.17 20.00
C SER A 334 -15.31 13.28 20.97
N LYS A 335 -15.68 14.50 21.38
CA LYS A 335 -16.85 14.76 22.26
C LYS A 335 -18.20 14.46 21.60
N TYR A 336 -18.27 14.46 20.26
CA TYR A 336 -19.48 14.10 19.52
C TYR A 336 -19.51 12.61 19.18
N MET A 337 -18.39 11.90 19.39
CA MET A 337 -18.19 10.54 18.96
C MET A 337 -18.66 9.56 20.04
N ILE A 338 -19.44 8.56 19.62
CA ILE A 338 -19.72 7.39 20.47
C ILE A 338 -18.71 6.27 20.18
N GLU A 339 -18.63 5.28 21.08
CA GLU A 339 -17.82 4.11 20.81
C GLU A 339 -18.34 3.33 19.59
N PRO A 340 -17.45 2.83 18.72
CA PRO A 340 -17.86 1.94 17.64
C PRO A 340 -18.48 0.65 18.23
N PRO A 341 -19.43 0.01 17.53
CA PRO A 341 -20.02 -1.24 17.97
C PRO A 341 -18.94 -2.30 18.27
N LYS A 342 -19.08 -3.01 19.39
CA LYS A 342 -18.17 -4.08 19.82
C LYS A 342 -18.96 -5.28 20.33
N ILE A 343 -18.37 -6.46 20.19
CA ILE A 343 -18.88 -7.70 20.77
C ILE A 343 -17.85 -8.18 21.78
N ASP A 344 -18.16 -8.05 23.07
CA ASP A 344 -17.30 -8.51 24.15
C ASP A 344 -17.81 -9.85 24.71
N SER A 345 -17.47 -10.94 24.02
CA SER A 345 -17.78 -12.29 24.47
C SER A 345 -16.76 -13.29 23.93
N SER A 346 -16.22 -14.11 24.82
CA SER A 346 -15.30 -15.20 24.47
C SER A 346 -15.97 -16.38 23.75
N SER A 347 -17.31 -16.44 23.78
CA SER A 347 -18.10 -17.47 23.09
C SER A 347 -18.59 -17.02 21.72
N VAL A 348 -18.24 -15.80 21.28
CA VAL A 348 -18.67 -15.25 19.99
C VAL A 348 -17.47 -15.08 19.07
N VAL A 349 -17.64 -15.53 17.83
CA VAL A 349 -16.72 -15.22 16.74
C VAL A 349 -17.38 -14.19 15.84
N TRP A 350 -16.80 -13.00 15.77
CA TRP A 350 -17.28 -11.95 14.89
C TRP A 350 -16.59 -12.06 13.53
N ILE A 351 -17.41 -12.32 12.52
CA ILE A 351 -17.02 -12.44 11.13
C ILE A 351 -17.34 -11.11 10.43
N THR A 352 -16.29 -10.41 10.01
CA THR A 352 -16.36 -9.00 9.60
C THR A 352 -15.59 -8.71 8.30
N SER A 353 -16.01 -7.66 7.62
CA SER A 353 -15.32 -7.09 6.46
C SER A 353 -14.18 -6.13 6.85
N CYS A 354 -14.07 -5.75 8.11
CA CYS A 354 -13.14 -4.74 8.60
C CYS A 354 -11.95 -5.33 9.36
N LEU A 355 -10.72 -5.01 8.92
CA LEU A 355 -9.50 -5.44 9.59
C LEU A 355 -9.32 -4.78 10.96
N ALA A 356 -9.69 -3.50 11.11
CA ALA A 356 -9.48 -2.71 12.32
C ALA A 356 -10.19 -3.30 13.56
N ARG A 357 -11.24 -4.09 13.35
CA ARG A 357 -11.93 -4.85 14.39
C ARG A 357 -10.97 -5.70 15.22
N LYS A 358 -9.91 -6.23 14.60
CA LYS A 358 -8.87 -7.04 15.27
C LYS A 358 -8.06 -6.30 16.32
N LEU A 359 -8.21 -4.98 16.46
CA LEU A 359 -7.68 -4.22 17.59
C LEU A 359 -8.43 -4.55 18.89
N SER A 360 -9.66 -5.03 18.82
CA SER A 360 -10.38 -5.54 19.98
C SER A 360 -9.88 -6.94 20.39
N ARG A 361 -10.14 -7.32 21.65
CA ARG A 361 -9.67 -8.57 22.26
C ARG A 361 -10.52 -9.81 21.90
N GLY A 362 -11.57 -9.66 21.10
CA GLY A 362 -12.49 -10.74 20.74
C GLY A 362 -11.96 -11.70 19.66
N LEU A 363 -12.66 -12.82 19.46
CA LEU A 363 -12.40 -13.75 18.36
C LEU A 363 -12.94 -13.17 17.06
N ILE A 364 -12.05 -12.67 16.21
CA ILE A 364 -12.44 -11.99 14.97
C ILE A 364 -11.85 -12.68 13.76
N LEU A 365 -12.73 -13.01 12.81
CA LEU A 365 -12.35 -13.50 11.49
C LEU A 365 -12.70 -12.45 10.45
N THR A 366 -11.73 -12.08 9.61
CA THR A 366 -12.06 -11.30 8.41
C THR A 366 -12.70 -12.18 7.34
N THR A 367 -13.33 -11.58 6.34
CA THR A 367 -13.85 -12.32 5.17
C THR A 367 -12.80 -13.22 4.54
N ARG A 368 -11.55 -12.75 4.38
CA ARG A 368 -10.44 -13.58 3.85
C ARG A 368 -10.16 -14.79 4.71
N GLU A 369 -10.12 -14.62 6.02
CA GLU A 369 -9.90 -15.72 6.95
C GLU A 369 -11.03 -16.74 6.92
N LEU A 370 -12.27 -16.26 6.82
CA LEU A 370 -13.43 -17.14 6.66
C LEU A 370 -13.34 -17.94 5.36
N ILE A 371 -13.01 -17.31 4.23
CA ILE A 371 -12.82 -18.04 2.96
C ILE A 371 -11.77 -19.13 3.11
N ARG A 372 -10.65 -18.82 3.78
CA ARG A 372 -9.60 -19.83 4.03
C ARG A 372 -10.13 -20.98 4.90
N LEU A 373 -10.94 -20.69 5.91
CA LEU A 373 -11.59 -21.73 6.74
C LEU A 373 -12.56 -22.60 5.96
N LEU A 374 -13.31 -21.99 5.05
CA LEU A 374 -14.32 -22.68 4.25
C LEU A 374 -13.70 -23.42 3.05
N SER A 375 -12.45 -23.13 2.68
CA SER A 375 -11.80 -23.71 1.49
C SER A 375 -11.68 -25.23 1.51
N THR A 376 -11.82 -25.87 2.68
CA THR A 376 -11.82 -27.33 2.84
C THR A 376 -13.21 -27.97 2.71
N LEU A 377 -14.27 -27.18 2.54
CA LEU A 377 -15.65 -27.67 2.45
C LEU A 377 -16.09 -27.80 0.99
N ASP A 378 -16.78 -28.90 0.70
CA ASP A 378 -17.59 -29.01 -0.51
C ASP A 378 -18.96 -28.38 -0.26
N PHE A 379 -19.20 -27.24 -0.93
CA PHE A 379 -20.44 -26.48 -0.85
C PHE A 379 -21.59 -27.11 -1.65
N GLY A 380 -21.31 -27.94 -2.67
CA GLY A 380 -22.34 -28.54 -3.52
C GLY A 380 -23.27 -29.51 -2.80
N ILE A 381 -22.82 -30.02 -1.65
CA ILE A 381 -23.54 -31.00 -0.82
C ILE A 381 -24.32 -30.30 0.33
N LEU A 382 -24.15 -28.99 0.50
CA LEU A 382 -24.81 -28.26 1.59
C LEU A 382 -26.26 -27.92 1.25
N THR A 383 -27.16 -28.26 2.17
CA THR A 383 -28.56 -27.79 2.15
C THR A 383 -28.64 -26.44 2.87
N GLU A 384 -29.33 -25.47 2.26
CA GLU A 384 -29.52 -24.13 2.84
C GLU A 384 -30.17 -24.18 4.23
N LYS A 385 -29.74 -23.27 5.10
CA LYS A 385 -30.28 -23.09 6.45
C LYS A 385 -30.57 -21.62 6.73
N SER A 386 -31.61 -21.33 7.50
CA SER A 386 -31.90 -19.96 7.96
C SER A 386 -30.96 -19.56 9.10
N PHE A 387 -30.74 -18.24 9.24
CA PHE A 387 -30.05 -17.69 10.40
C PHE A 387 -30.84 -17.99 11.69
N ASP A 388 -30.11 -18.14 12.80
CA ASP A 388 -30.74 -18.25 14.11
C ASP A 388 -31.29 -16.88 14.52
N GLU A 389 -32.58 -16.83 14.92
CA GLU A 389 -33.25 -15.59 15.28
C GLU A 389 -32.70 -14.97 16.57
N VAL A 390 -32.59 -13.64 16.57
CA VAL A 390 -32.32 -12.85 17.77
C VAL A 390 -33.32 -11.70 17.83
N LYS A 391 -34.05 -11.60 18.95
CA LYS A 391 -34.86 -10.42 19.25
C LYS A 391 -33.91 -9.25 19.48
N LEU A 392 -33.84 -8.37 18.49
CA LEU A 392 -33.04 -7.15 18.52
C LEU A 392 -34.00 -5.97 18.68
N ASN A 393 -33.75 -5.10 19.67
CA ASN A 393 -34.50 -3.85 19.84
C ASN A 393 -34.18 -2.91 18.67
N GLU A 394 -35.11 -2.69 17.75
CA GLU A 394 -34.89 -1.77 16.64
C GLU A 394 -34.73 -0.33 17.15
N LEU A 395 -33.64 0.31 16.75
CA LEU A 395 -33.43 1.74 16.97
C LEU A 395 -33.74 2.44 15.65
N ASN A 396 -34.96 2.97 15.55
CA ASN A 396 -35.43 3.71 14.38
C ASN A 396 -34.98 5.17 14.46
N PHE A 397 -33.72 5.43 14.13
CA PHE A 397 -33.22 6.79 13.91
C PHE A 397 -32.60 6.90 12.52
N LYS A 398 -32.95 7.96 11.78
CA LYS A 398 -32.42 8.22 10.45
C LYS A 398 -30.99 8.76 10.59
N THR A 399 -30.00 8.00 10.13
CA THR A 399 -28.59 8.43 10.10
C THR A 399 -28.21 8.92 8.71
N ASN A 400 -27.34 9.94 8.65
CA ASN A 400 -26.63 10.29 7.44
C ASN A 400 -25.34 9.45 7.38
N LYS A 401 -24.91 9.05 6.18
CA LYS A 401 -23.68 8.27 6.00
C LYS A 401 -22.64 9.09 5.26
N ALA A 402 -21.40 9.04 5.73
CA ALA A 402 -20.22 9.57 5.04
C ALA A 402 -19.32 8.40 4.66
N VAL A 403 -19.08 8.19 3.36
CA VAL A 403 -18.40 7.02 2.84
C VAL A 403 -17.17 7.43 2.03
N GLY A 404 -16.01 6.89 2.43
CA GLY A 404 -14.72 7.25 1.89
C GLY A 404 -14.12 8.48 2.57
N ILE A 405 -12.80 8.53 2.59
CA ILE A 405 -12.03 9.54 3.31
C ILE A 405 -12.40 10.98 2.93
N GLN A 406 -12.61 11.27 1.64
CA GLN A 406 -12.92 12.64 1.20
C GLN A 406 -14.28 13.14 1.70
N GLU A 407 -15.27 12.25 1.81
CA GLU A 407 -16.58 12.60 2.34
C GLU A 407 -16.53 12.70 3.87
N VAL A 408 -15.82 11.78 4.52
CA VAL A 408 -15.58 11.83 5.97
C VAL A 408 -14.92 13.16 6.36
N GLU A 409 -13.83 13.55 5.70
CA GLU A 409 -13.16 14.84 5.97
C GLU A 409 -14.10 16.03 5.77
N ARG A 410 -14.87 16.06 4.68
CA ARG A 410 -15.84 17.14 4.41
C ARG A 410 -16.87 17.27 5.52
N ILE A 411 -17.37 16.15 6.02
CA ILE A 411 -18.35 16.13 7.10
C ILE A 411 -17.71 16.56 8.43
N LEU A 412 -16.53 16.03 8.77
CA LEU A 412 -15.81 16.43 9.98
C LEU A 412 -15.46 17.93 9.97
N MET A 413 -15.02 18.48 8.83
CA MET A 413 -14.83 19.93 8.66
C MET A 413 -16.13 20.70 8.85
N SER A 414 -17.25 20.21 8.31
CA SER A 414 -18.55 20.87 8.47
C SER A 414 -19.01 20.89 9.93
N VAL A 415 -18.71 19.83 10.70
CA VAL A 415 -18.94 19.79 12.15
C VAL A 415 -18.02 20.78 12.86
N ASN A 416 -16.72 20.74 12.56
CA ASN A 416 -15.72 21.59 13.22
C ASN A 416 -15.98 23.09 13.00
N ASP A 417 -16.34 23.48 11.77
CA ASP A 417 -16.68 24.87 11.42
C ASP A 417 -18.08 25.30 11.95
N GLY A 418 -18.80 24.38 12.60
CA GLY A 418 -20.16 24.61 13.09
C GLY A 418 -21.19 24.81 11.96
N ARG A 419 -20.92 24.34 10.74
CA ARG A 419 -21.92 24.29 9.64
C ARG A 419 -22.91 23.14 9.84
N LEU A 420 -22.48 22.06 10.49
CA LEU A 420 -23.30 20.92 10.86
C LEU A 420 -23.39 20.83 12.38
N ARG A 421 -24.57 21.10 12.94
CA ARG A 421 -24.78 21.24 14.40
C ARG A 421 -25.74 20.21 14.98
N GLU A 422 -26.43 19.46 14.11
CA GLU A 422 -27.42 18.48 14.53
C GLU A 422 -27.42 17.21 13.66
N GLY A 423 -27.91 16.11 14.23
CA GLY A 423 -28.12 14.83 13.56
C GLY A 423 -27.17 13.71 13.98
N ALA A 424 -27.39 12.52 13.42
CA ALA A 424 -26.54 11.35 13.63
C ALA A 424 -25.84 10.96 12.33
N ILE A 425 -24.51 10.80 12.38
CA ILE A 425 -23.68 10.60 11.19
C ILE A 425 -22.84 9.33 11.37
N GLU A 426 -23.04 8.36 10.49
CA GLU A 426 -22.18 7.19 10.39
C GLU A 426 -20.99 7.46 9.48
N LEU A 427 -19.79 7.14 9.96
CA LEU A 427 -18.56 7.32 9.19
C LEU A 427 -18.01 5.97 8.72
N TYR A 428 -17.55 5.95 7.47
CA TYR A 428 -16.86 4.84 6.85
C TYR A 428 -15.63 5.40 6.10
N ILE A 429 -14.42 5.19 6.59
CA ILE A 429 -13.19 5.75 6.00
C ILE A 429 -12.76 5.01 4.74
N CYS A 430 -13.00 3.70 4.68
CA CYS A 430 -12.61 2.91 3.51
C CYS A 430 -13.35 3.39 2.25
N ASN A 431 -12.64 3.48 1.12
CA ASN A 431 -13.25 3.83 -0.16
C ASN A 431 -14.38 2.84 -0.45
N ARG A 432 -15.59 3.37 -0.71
CA ARG A 432 -16.84 2.60 -0.92
C ARG A 432 -17.30 1.77 0.30
N GLY A 433 -16.84 2.11 1.51
CA GLY A 433 -17.35 1.57 2.77
C GLY A 433 -16.92 0.12 3.08
N CYS A 434 -17.65 -0.53 4.00
CA CYS A 434 -17.31 -1.86 4.52
C CYS A 434 -17.27 -2.96 3.45
N LEU A 435 -18.01 -2.80 2.35
CA LEU A 435 -18.02 -3.76 1.23
C LEU A 435 -16.64 -3.94 0.57
N TYR A 436 -15.78 -2.95 0.72
CA TYR A 436 -14.39 -2.93 0.27
C TYR A 436 -13.43 -2.66 1.44
N GLY A 437 -13.86 -3.00 2.66
CA GLY A 437 -13.06 -2.87 3.88
C GLY A 437 -11.81 -3.75 3.84
N GLY A 438 -10.81 -3.39 4.66
CA GLY A 438 -9.50 -4.04 4.61
C GLY A 438 -9.47 -5.54 4.94
N GLY A 439 -10.56 -6.12 5.48
CA GLY A 439 -10.70 -7.56 5.73
C GLY A 439 -11.32 -8.35 4.57
N GLN A 440 -11.74 -7.66 3.50
CA GLN A 440 -12.37 -8.28 2.34
C GLN A 440 -11.37 -9.06 1.47
N PRO A 441 -11.84 -9.92 0.55
CA PRO A 441 -10.98 -10.61 -0.41
C PRO A 441 -10.17 -9.63 -1.26
N TYR A 442 -9.03 -10.10 -1.78
CA TYR A 442 -8.18 -9.31 -2.68
C TYR A 442 -8.99 -8.79 -3.87
N LEU A 443 -8.81 -7.50 -4.19
CA LEU A 443 -9.55 -6.88 -5.27
C LEU A 443 -9.02 -7.38 -6.62
N ARG A 444 -9.92 -7.83 -7.50
CA ARG A 444 -9.61 -8.12 -8.90
C ARG A 444 -10.24 -7.03 -9.79
N PRO A 445 -9.58 -6.61 -10.88
CA PRO A 445 -10.04 -5.49 -11.72
C PRO A 445 -11.48 -5.60 -12.25
N GLU A 446 -12.01 -6.82 -12.40
CA GLU A 446 -13.32 -7.11 -13.00
C GLU A 446 -14.47 -7.23 -11.97
N ILE A 447 -14.18 -7.12 -10.66
CA ILE A 447 -14.98 -7.73 -9.57
C ILE A 447 -15.68 -6.68 -8.66
N THR A 448 -15.97 -5.46 -9.12
CA THR A 448 -16.59 -4.43 -8.24
C THR A 448 -18.12 -4.41 -8.26
N MET A 449 -18.79 -4.60 -9.40
CA MET A 449 -20.24 -4.38 -9.48
C MET A 449 -21.11 -5.49 -8.86
N LYS A 450 -20.58 -6.71 -8.65
CA LYS A 450 -21.40 -7.84 -8.15
C LYS A 450 -21.75 -7.71 -6.67
N ARG A 451 -20.82 -7.26 -5.82
CA ARG A 451 -21.03 -7.17 -4.36
C ARG A 451 -22.19 -6.27 -3.96
N GLU A 452 -22.34 -5.11 -4.61
CA GLU A 452 -23.38 -4.12 -4.25
C GLU A 452 -24.78 -4.69 -4.49
N GLY A 453 -24.99 -5.36 -5.63
CA GLY A 453 -26.24 -6.04 -5.95
C GLY A 453 -26.54 -7.21 -5.00
N LEU A 454 -25.54 -8.00 -4.63
CA LEU A 454 -25.70 -9.08 -3.65
C LEU A 454 -26.06 -8.53 -2.27
N LEU A 455 -25.39 -7.47 -1.82
CA LEU A 455 -25.67 -6.84 -0.53
C LEU A 455 -27.12 -6.33 -0.47
N ALA A 456 -27.59 -5.65 -1.52
CA ALA A 456 -28.97 -5.18 -1.58
C ALA A 456 -29.99 -6.33 -1.46
N GLN A 457 -29.73 -7.46 -2.11
CA GLN A 457 -30.58 -8.66 -2.02
C GLN A 457 -30.56 -9.31 -0.64
N ILE A 458 -29.39 -9.38 0.01
CA ILE A 458 -29.25 -9.91 1.37
C ILE A 458 -30.05 -9.05 2.36
N LEU A 459 -30.00 -7.72 2.20
CA LEU A 459 -30.76 -6.82 3.04
C LEU A 459 -32.27 -6.90 2.76
N SER A 460 -32.71 -6.99 1.50
CA SER A 460 -34.14 -7.05 1.15
C SER A 460 -34.80 -8.38 1.54
N SER A 461 -34.14 -9.51 1.33
CA SER A 461 -34.67 -10.85 1.70
C SER A 461 -34.98 -10.96 3.19
N THR A 462 -34.17 -10.32 4.02
CA THR A 462 -34.41 -10.26 5.47
C THR A 462 -35.54 -9.31 5.88
N GLU A 463 -35.95 -8.36 5.04
CA GLU A 463 -37.14 -7.53 5.27
C GLU A 463 -38.43 -8.28 4.87
N GLU A 464 -38.38 -9.11 3.82
CA GLU A 464 -39.50 -9.98 3.41
C GLU A 464 -39.75 -11.13 4.40
N GLU A 465 -38.71 -11.77 4.93
CA GLU A 465 -38.83 -12.78 6.01
C GLU A 465 -39.50 -12.20 7.28
N LYS A 466 -39.25 -10.91 7.58
CA LYS A 466 -39.93 -10.19 8.68
C LYS A 466 -41.41 -9.93 8.39
N ARG A 467 -41.79 -9.59 7.15
CA ARG A 467 -43.21 -9.41 6.78
C ARG A 467 -43.97 -10.75 6.78
N GLY A 468 -43.34 -11.83 6.34
CA GLY A 468 -43.93 -13.17 6.36
C GLY A 468 -44.14 -13.72 7.78
N SER A 469 -43.22 -13.45 8.71
CA SER A 469 -43.35 -13.86 10.12
C SER A 469 -44.37 -13.04 10.91
N LEU A 470 -44.55 -11.73 10.61
CA LEU A 470 -45.68 -10.96 11.13
C LEU A 470 -47.04 -11.40 10.57
N GLY A 471 -47.12 -11.72 9.26
CA GLY A 471 -48.36 -12.16 8.63
C GLY A 471 -48.88 -13.51 9.12
N ILE A 472 -48.02 -14.38 9.68
CA ILE A 472 -48.43 -15.65 10.30
C ILE A 472 -48.97 -15.43 11.72
N MET A 473 -48.57 -14.34 12.42
CA MET A 473 -49.17 -13.98 13.72
C MET A 473 -50.52 -13.25 13.61
N GLU A 474 -50.80 -12.57 12.50
CA GLU A 474 -52.12 -11.96 12.24
C GLU A 474 -53.19 -12.97 11.76
N ALA A 475 -52.80 -14.19 11.42
CA ALA A 475 -53.73 -15.27 11.04
C ALA A 475 -54.13 -16.18 12.23
N LEU A 476 -53.68 -15.88 13.46
CA LEU A 476 -53.91 -16.70 14.66
C LEU A 476 -54.47 -15.93 15.87
N PHE A 477 -55.07 -14.74 15.66
CA PHE A 477 -55.87 -14.04 16.68
C PHE A 477 -57.24 -13.63 16.16
#